data_AF-A0A9E7GEQ3-F1
#
_entry.id   AF-A0A9E7GEQ3-F1
#
_cell.length_a   1.000
_cell.length_b   1.000
_cell.length_c   1.000
_cell.angle_alpha   90.00
_cell.angle_beta   90.00
_cell.angle_gamma   90.00
#
_symmetry.space_group_name_H-M   'P 1'
#
loop_
_entity.id
_entity.type
_entity.pdbx_description
1 polymer ?
#
loop_
_entity_poly.entity_id
_entity_poly.type
_entity_poly.pdbx_seq_one_letter_code
_entity_poly.pdbx_strand_id
1 'polypeptide(L)'
;MKAMRVLLLCLLGLLTAAGVVAGYQLRKRPGGSGTVKNGVVPSGAPLLVNLTLIPSAAAQGAVCMDGTVPGYHLHPGFGSGANSWLVNLEGGGWCNNVGTCRFSKNTKRGSSNYMEKQMQFSGISSNKPEENPDFYNWNRVTVRYCDGASFTGEGYDAALLSGCSAGGLASILHCDEFRALFPQSTKVKCLADAGLFLDAVDVGGGRSLRSFYQGVVTLHCFFPQNIVPNITTPTFLLNAAYDVWQIQKSLAPDKADPAGYWKACKFNHSKCDSKQIQFLQGFRNEMLNALQGFSSSSKNGLFINSCFAHCQSFNQDTWYGDYSPTIGKKRIATSVGDWYFERSKEKAIDCAYPCDNTCHHLL
;
A
#
# COMPACT_ATOMS: atom_id res chain seq x y z
N MET A 1 5.64 2.14 14.96
CA MET A 1 6.28 0.80 15.08
C MET A 1 7.45 0.56 14.11
N LYS A 2 7.35 0.82 12.80
CA LYS A 2 8.50 0.62 11.88
C LYS A 2 9.76 1.41 12.27
N ALA A 3 9.67 2.72 12.50
CA ALA A 3 10.83 3.52 12.92
C ALA A 3 11.47 3.00 14.22
N MET A 4 10.65 2.65 15.22
CA MET A 4 11.13 2.06 16.48
C MET A 4 11.75 0.67 16.28
N ARG A 5 11.18 -0.19 15.42
CA ARG A 5 11.75 -1.49 15.07
C ARG A 5 13.09 -1.34 14.36
N VAL A 6 13.19 -0.43 13.38
CA VAL A 6 14.46 -0.15 12.69
C VAL A 6 15.49 0.40 13.67
N LEU A 7 15.10 1.31 14.57
CA LEU A 7 16.00 1.85 15.59
C LEU A 7 16.47 0.78 16.57
N LEU A 8 15.57 -0.06 17.08
CA LEU A 8 15.89 -1.19 17.93
C LEU A 8 16.79 -2.20 17.20
N LEU A 9 16.53 -2.49 15.91
CA LEU A 9 17.37 -3.36 15.09
C LEU A 9 18.75 -2.75 14.82
N CYS A 10 18.86 -1.44 14.61
CA CYS A 10 20.14 -0.75 14.51
C CYS A 10 20.91 -0.77 15.83
N LEU A 11 20.22 -0.59 16.96
CA LEU A 11 20.82 -0.73 18.31
C LEU A 11 21.23 -2.18 18.59
N LEU A 12 20.44 -3.16 18.15
CA LEU A 12 20.77 -4.59 18.20
C LEU A 12 21.94 -4.96 17.27
N GLY A 13 22.10 -4.30 16.12
CA GLY A 13 23.27 -4.44 15.25
C GLY A 13 24.54 -3.83 15.86
N LEU A 14 24.41 -2.74 16.63
CA LEU A 14 25.52 -2.18 17.42
C LEU A 14 25.89 -3.10 18.61
N LEU A 15 24.89 -3.73 19.22
CA LEU A 15 25.04 -4.77 20.25
C LEU A 15 25.85 -5.98 19.74
N THR A 16 25.63 -6.43 18.50
CA THR A 16 26.39 -7.56 17.92
C THR A 16 27.79 -7.15 17.44
N ALA A 17 27.96 -5.92 16.91
CA ALA A 17 29.26 -5.43 16.46
C ALA A 17 30.26 -5.26 17.62
N ALA A 18 29.80 -4.88 18.82
CA ALA A 18 30.64 -4.79 20.01
C ALA A 18 31.13 -6.17 20.52
N GLY A 19 30.45 -7.25 20.17
CA GLY A 19 30.86 -8.63 20.51
C GLY A 19 31.85 -9.28 19.54
N VAL A 20 32.12 -8.67 18.37
CA VAL A 20 32.88 -9.32 17.28
C VAL A 20 34.25 -8.68 17.00
N VAL A 21 34.62 -7.56 17.65
CA VAL A 21 35.95 -6.96 17.43
C VAL A 21 37.00 -7.52 18.41
N ALA A 22 37.20 -8.83 18.35
CA ALA A 22 38.49 -9.46 18.67
C ALA A 22 39.07 -9.97 17.35
N GLY A 23 39.74 -9.11 16.56
CA GLY A 23 40.34 -9.61 15.32
C GLY A 23 40.78 -8.64 14.24
N TYR A 24 40.68 -7.31 14.41
CA TYR A 24 41.34 -6.41 13.45
C TYR A 24 42.70 -5.96 13.99
N GLN A 25 43.75 -6.59 13.46
CA GLN A 25 45.13 -6.18 13.68
C GLN A 25 45.33 -4.73 13.21
N LEU A 26 45.52 -3.82 14.17
CA LEU A 26 46.18 -2.55 13.91
C LEU A 26 47.68 -2.80 13.77
N ARG A 27 48.18 -2.60 12.55
CA ARG A 27 49.60 -2.59 12.16
C ARG A 27 50.41 -1.71 13.13
N LYS A 28 51.49 -2.26 13.70
CA LYS A 28 52.45 -1.56 14.56
C LYS A 28 53.25 -0.50 13.76
N ARG A 29 53.53 0.63 14.44
CA ARG A 29 54.38 1.77 14.05
C ARG A 29 55.87 1.40 13.88
N PRO A 30 56.67 2.31 13.30
CA PRO A 30 57.79 2.92 14.03
C PRO A 30 57.58 4.45 14.04
N GLY A 31 57.69 5.21 15.13
CA GLY A 31 58.79 5.33 16.08
C GLY A 31 59.01 6.85 16.21
N GLY A 32 58.56 7.45 17.32
CA GLY A 32 58.60 8.90 17.54
C GLY A 32 58.28 9.21 18.99
N SER A 33 59.34 9.43 19.77
CA SER A 33 59.32 9.78 21.18
C SER A 33 58.59 11.11 21.40
N GLY A 34 57.53 11.08 22.20
CA GLY A 34 56.79 12.26 22.63
C GLY A 34 56.03 11.93 23.89
N THR A 35 56.57 12.40 25.02
CA THR A 35 56.06 12.24 26.38
C THR A 35 54.57 12.57 26.52
N VAL A 36 53.85 11.66 27.18
CA VAL A 36 52.46 11.77 27.62
C VAL A 36 52.30 13.01 28.51
N LYS A 37 51.40 13.92 28.14
CA LYS A 37 50.77 14.85 29.09
C LYS A 37 49.34 14.36 29.33
N ASN A 38 49.13 13.75 30.49
CA ASN A 38 47.80 13.50 31.03
C ASN A 38 47.11 14.85 31.29
N GLY A 39 46.29 15.29 30.34
CA GLY A 39 45.34 16.36 30.58
C GLY A 39 44.20 15.82 31.43
N VAL A 40 44.23 16.13 32.72
CA VAL A 40 43.12 15.90 33.65
C VAL A 40 41.93 16.73 33.16
N VAL A 41 40.87 16.07 32.68
CA VAL A 41 39.58 16.71 32.38
C VAL A 41 38.96 17.15 33.72
N PRO A 42 38.54 18.42 33.89
CA PRO A 42 38.00 18.90 35.16
C PRO A 42 36.74 18.12 35.57
N SER A 43 36.67 17.72 36.85
CA SER A 43 35.57 16.97 37.46
C SER A 43 34.29 17.79 37.67
N GLY A 44 33.77 18.39 36.62
CA GLY A 44 32.56 19.24 36.70
C GLY A 44 31.91 19.61 35.37
N ALA A 45 32.50 19.29 34.23
CA ALA A 45 31.89 19.61 32.93
C ALA A 45 30.66 18.72 32.65
N PRO A 46 29.58 19.28 32.06
CA PRO A 46 28.41 18.50 31.66
C PRO A 46 28.76 17.53 30.52
N LEU A 47 28.22 16.31 30.58
CA LEU A 47 28.39 15.32 29.52
C LEU A 47 27.50 15.68 28.32
N LEU A 48 28.10 16.26 27.27
CA LEU A 48 27.40 16.56 26.01
C LEU A 48 27.61 15.44 25.00
N VAL A 49 26.53 14.87 24.50
CA VAL A 49 26.54 13.73 23.58
C VAL A 49 26.02 14.16 22.21
N ASN A 50 26.75 13.84 21.14
CA ASN A 50 26.40 14.24 19.77
C ASN A 50 25.20 13.45 19.21
N LEU A 51 24.41 14.09 18.35
CA LEU A 51 23.35 13.46 17.57
C LEU A 51 23.95 12.58 16.46
N THR A 52 23.47 11.35 16.38
CA THR A 52 23.74 10.42 15.28
C THR A 52 22.45 10.17 14.51
N LEU A 53 22.44 10.49 13.20
CA LEU A 53 21.33 10.18 12.31
C LEU A 53 21.46 8.76 11.75
N ILE A 54 20.35 8.18 11.31
CA ILE A 54 20.30 6.81 10.75
C ILE A 54 19.90 6.86 9.27
N PRO A 55 20.85 7.08 8.33
CA PRO A 55 20.53 7.17 6.90
C PRO A 55 19.84 5.92 6.35
N SER A 56 20.22 4.74 6.82
CA SER A 56 19.64 3.45 6.41
C SER A 56 18.17 3.29 6.78
N ALA A 57 17.63 4.12 7.70
CA ALA A 57 16.23 4.07 8.09
C ALA A 57 15.28 4.50 6.96
N ALA A 58 15.71 5.45 6.12
CA ALA A 58 14.90 5.91 4.98
C ALA A 58 14.58 4.76 4.00
N ALA A 59 15.56 3.88 3.73
CA ALA A 59 15.37 2.71 2.86
C ALA A 59 14.32 1.72 3.39
N GLN A 60 14.01 1.78 4.69
CA GLN A 60 13.01 0.94 5.36
C GLN A 60 11.70 1.69 5.61
N GLY A 61 11.54 2.90 5.07
CA GLY A 61 10.37 3.76 5.28
C GLY A 61 10.26 4.33 6.69
N ALA A 62 11.34 4.28 7.48
CA ALA A 62 11.41 4.82 8.82
C ALA A 62 11.94 6.26 8.77
N VAL A 63 11.00 7.21 8.78
CA VAL A 63 11.28 8.66 8.73
C VAL A 63 10.51 9.41 9.82
N CYS A 64 10.98 10.60 10.16
CA CYS A 64 10.26 11.57 10.97
C CYS A 64 9.02 12.11 10.21
N MET A 65 8.14 12.84 10.90
CA MET A 65 6.93 13.42 10.30
C MET A 65 7.20 14.31 9.07
N ASP A 66 8.38 14.92 8.97
CA ASP A 66 8.76 15.73 7.81
C ASP A 66 9.43 14.96 6.68
N GLY A 67 9.72 13.67 6.87
CA GLY A 67 10.46 12.83 5.92
C GLY A 67 11.96 12.74 6.18
N THR A 68 12.51 13.50 7.13
CA THR A 68 13.92 13.37 7.53
C THR A 68 14.18 12.05 8.26
N VAL A 69 15.44 11.61 8.29
CA VAL A 69 15.79 10.37 9.00
C VAL A 69 15.79 10.57 10.51
N PRO A 70 15.40 9.54 11.29
CA PRO A 70 15.47 9.58 12.75
C PRO A 70 16.92 9.59 13.24
N GLY A 71 17.10 9.91 14.52
CA GLY A 71 18.42 9.92 15.17
C GLY A 71 18.38 9.61 16.66
N TYR A 72 19.56 9.42 17.23
CA TYR A 72 19.77 9.15 18.66
C TYR A 72 21.06 9.80 19.16
N HIS A 73 21.18 9.94 20.46
CA HIS A 73 22.44 10.27 21.13
C HIS A 73 22.94 9.01 21.85
N LEU A 74 24.21 8.64 21.67
CA LEU A 74 24.82 7.45 22.28
C LEU A 74 26.12 7.85 23.00
N HIS A 75 26.20 7.52 24.28
CA HIS A 75 27.44 7.54 25.04
C HIS A 75 27.84 6.09 25.39
N PRO A 76 28.99 5.59 24.88
CA PRO A 76 29.43 4.22 25.12
C PRO A 76 29.62 3.89 26.60
N GLY A 77 29.34 2.64 26.95
CA GLY A 77 29.63 2.08 28.26
C GLY A 77 31.09 1.70 28.42
N PHE A 78 31.49 1.39 29.66
CA PHE A 78 32.85 0.99 29.99
C PHE A 78 32.87 0.04 31.18
N GLY A 79 33.99 -0.67 31.36
CA GLY A 79 34.17 -1.64 32.46
C GLY A 79 33.09 -2.72 32.47
N SER A 80 32.52 -2.99 33.65
CA SER A 80 31.45 -3.99 33.81
C SER A 80 30.15 -3.61 33.06
N GLY A 81 29.93 -2.33 32.78
CA GLY A 81 28.75 -1.85 32.04
C GLY A 81 28.93 -1.84 30.52
N ALA A 82 30.09 -2.22 29.99
CA ALA A 82 30.38 -2.16 28.54
C ALA A 82 29.41 -2.98 27.68
N ASN A 83 28.79 -4.02 28.25
CA ASN A 83 27.81 -4.88 27.59
C ASN A 83 26.37 -4.68 28.10
N SER A 84 26.14 -3.66 28.94
CA SER A 84 24.83 -3.33 29.49
C SER A 84 24.28 -2.07 28.81
N TRP A 85 22.96 -1.96 28.66
CA TRP A 85 22.34 -0.93 27.83
C TRP A 85 21.16 -0.26 28.53
N LEU A 86 21.18 1.06 28.54
CA LEU A 86 20.07 1.93 28.92
C LEU A 86 19.57 2.64 27.66
N VAL A 87 18.33 2.36 27.26
CA VAL A 87 17.68 3.01 26.12
C VAL A 87 16.54 3.88 26.63
N ASN A 88 16.74 5.18 26.56
CA ASN A 88 15.74 6.19 26.89
C ASN A 88 15.02 6.65 25.62
N LEU A 89 13.69 6.76 25.67
CA LEU A 89 12.88 7.29 24.59
C LEU A 89 12.48 8.72 24.94
N GLU A 90 12.87 9.70 24.11
CA GLU A 90 12.52 11.10 24.35
C GLU A 90 10.99 11.26 24.37
N GLY A 91 10.47 12.05 25.31
CA GLY A 91 9.06 12.44 25.35
C GLY A 91 8.81 13.76 24.62
N GLY A 92 7.55 14.10 24.36
CA GLY A 92 7.26 15.39 23.71
C GLY A 92 5.80 15.70 23.47
N GLY A 93 4.87 15.02 24.14
CA GLY A 93 3.44 15.07 23.85
C GLY A 93 3.09 14.44 22.51
N TRP A 94 1.88 14.72 22.01
CA TRP A 94 1.34 14.18 20.77
C TRP A 94 0.86 15.31 19.85
N CYS A 95 0.70 14.99 18.58
CA CYS A 95 -0.18 15.74 17.71
C CYS A 95 -1.44 14.90 17.45
N ASN A 96 -2.63 15.49 17.58
CA ASN A 96 -3.90 14.75 17.55
C ASN A 96 -4.86 15.20 16.45
N ASN A 97 -4.41 16.11 15.58
CA ASN A 97 -5.12 16.53 14.38
C ASN A 97 -4.13 17.11 13.35
N VAL A 98 -4.58 17.26 12.10
CA VAL A 98 -3.74 17.74 10.98
C VAL A 98 -3.07 19.08 11.28
N GLY A 99 -3.76 20.02 11.95
CA GLY A 99 -3.20 21.32 12.31
C GLY A 99 -2.05 21.22 13.30
N THR A 100 -2.25 20.48 14.40
CA THR A 100 -1.21 20.24 15.40
C THR A 100 -0.03 19.45 14.84
N CYS A 101 -0.28 18.44 14.00
CA CYS A 101 0.80 17.65 13.39
C CYS A 101 1.61 18.46 12.38
N ARG A 102 0.95 19.33 11.61
CA ARG A 102 1.62 20.28 10.71
C ARG A 102 2.54 21.23 11.47
N PHE A 103 2.12 21.72 12.64
CA PHE A 103 2.99 22.52 13.49
C PHE A 103 4.18 21.69 14.00
N SER A 104 3.93 20.52 14.60
CA SER A 104 4.98 19.65 15.15
C SER A 104 6.03 19.23 14.12
N LYS A 105 5.62 18.99 12.87
CA LYS A 105 6.51 18.67 11.73
C LYS A 105 7.64 19.70 11.54
N ASN A 106 7.39 20.98 11.85
CA ASN A 106 8.35 22.08 11.70
C ASN A 106 9.14 22.37 12.98
N THR A 107 9.26 21.39 13.88
CA THR A 107 9.98 21.50 15.15
C THR A 107 10.93 20.33 15.35
N LYS A 108 11.76 20.38 16.40
CA LYS A 108 12.63 19.24 16.80
C LYS A 108 11.87 17.94 17.08
N ARG A 109 10.56 18.02 17.34
CA ARG A 109 9.68 16.88 17.63
C ARG A 109 9.04 16.27 16.39
N GLY A 110 9.34 16.79 15.19
CA GLY A 110 8.81 16.27 13.93
C GLY A 110 9.84 16.16 12.82
N SER A 111 11.07 16.62 13.06
CA SER A 111 12.11 16.71 12.05
C SER A 111 13.49 16.74 12.69
N SER A 112 14.41 15.93 12.16
CA SER A 112 15.79 15.90 12.62
C SER A 112 16.62 17.10 12.18
N ASN A 113 16.12 17.91 11.25
CA ASN A 113 16.76 19.18 10.88
C ASN A 113 16.80 20.17 12.05
N TYR A 114 15.79 20.13 12.93
CA TYR A 114 15.66 21.04 14.08
C TYR A 114 16.12 20.40 15.41
N MET A 115 16.56 19.14 15.41
CA MET A 115 17.09 18.50 16.62
C MET A 115 18.40 19.15 17.07
N GLU A 116 18.56 19.28 18.39
CA GLU A 116 19.81 19.71 19.00
C GLU A 116 20.95 18.77 18.58
N LYS A 117 22.07 19.36 18.14
CA LYS A 117 23.25 18.60 17.71
C LYS A 117 23.98 17.94 18.88
N GLN A 118 23.79 18.49 20.08
CA GLN A 118 24.31 17.94 21.33
C GLN A 118 23.21 17.91 22.38
N MET A 119 23.19 16.84 23.17
CA MET A 119 22.27 16.67 24.29
C MET A 119 23.09 16.46 25.56
N GLN A 120 22.76 17.19 26.63
CA GLN A 120 23.34 16.94 27.93
C GLN A 120 22.74 15.66 28.53
N PHE A 121 23.60 14.74 28.92
CA PHE A 121 23.24 13.54 29.63
C PHE A 121 23.35 13.79 31.14
N SER A 122 22.25 13.59 31.86
CA SER A 122 22.11 13.80 33.31
C SER A 122 21.12 12.79 33.91
N GLY A 123 20.99 12.74 35.23
CA GLY A 123 20.12 11.79 35.93
C GLY A 123 20.48 10.35 35.57
N ILE A 124 19.48 9.53 35.20
CA ILE A 124 19.70 8.13 34.79
C ILE A 124 20.64 7.96 33.57
N SER A 125 20.85 9.03 32.79
CA SER A 125 21.79 9.05 31.66
C SER A 125 23.16 9.65 32.03
N SER A 126 23.38 10.08 33.27
CA SER A 126 24.69 10.61 33.69
C SER A 126 25.76 9.54 33.66
N ASN A 127 27.01 9.92 33.38
CA ASN A 127 28.20 9.06 33.50
C ASN A 127 28.90 9.19 34.86
N LYS A 128 28.31 9.94 35.79
CA LYS A 128 28.85 10.18 37.12
C LYS A 128 28.16 9.24 38.13
N PRO A 129 28.90 8.39 38.86
CA PRO A 129 28.33 7.51 39.88
C PRO A 129 27.51 8.26 40.94
N GLU A 130 27.92 9.49 41.29
CA GLU A 130 27.21 10.34 42.26
C GLU A 130 25.83 10.82 41.78
N GLU A 131 25.60 10.86 40.47
CA GLU A 131 24.30 11.21 39.87
C GLU A 131 23.52 9.97 39.39
N ASN A 132 24.22 8.87 39.07
CA ASN A 132 23.69 7.65 38.47
C ASN A 132 24.41 6.40 39.01
N PRO A 133 24.16 5.99 40.27
CA PRO A 133 24.99 5.01 40.97
C PRO A 133 25.08 3.65 40.28
N ASP A 134 24.01 3.22 39.62
CA ASP A 134 23.92 1.86 39.07
C ASP A 134 24.22 1.78 37.56
N PHE A 135 23.91 2.84 36.79
CA PHE A 135 23.95 2.82 35.32
C PHE A 135 25.02 3.74 34.71
N TYR A 136 25.86 4.42 35.51
CA TYR A 136 26.85 5.39 35.03
C TYR A 136 27.90 4.83 34.06
N ASN A 137 28.12 3.51 34.07
CA ASN A 137 29.08 2.83 33.20
C ASN A 137 28.42 1.99 32.09
N TRP A 138 27.09 1.99 31.97
CA TRP A 138 26.37 1.30 30.87
C TRP A 138 26.51 2.03 29.52
N ASN A 139 26.13 1.40 28.41
CA ASN A 139 25.85 2.12 27.18
C ASN A 139 24.56 2.91 27.37
N ARG A 140 24.60 4.23 27.17
CA ARG A 140 23.44 5.10 27.37
C ARG A 140 23.00 5.69 26.04
N VAL A 141 21.76 5.46 25.68
CA VAL A 141 21.17 5.91 24.42
C VAL A 141 19.91 6.70 24.71
N THR A 142 19.77 7.88 24.09
CA THR A 142 18.48 8.58 24.00
C THR A 142 18.04 8.63 22.55
N VAL A 143 16.93 7.95 22.25
CA VAL A 143 16.28 7.97 20.93
C VAL A 143 15.46 9.24 20.81
N ARG A 144 15.66 10.01 19.73
CA ARG A 144 14.94 11.28 19.52
C ARG A 144 13.52 11.05 19.05
N TYR A 145 12.60 11.82 19.62
CA TYR A 145 11.18 11.73 19.32
C TYR A 145 10.83 12.59 18.11
N CYS A 146 10.37 11.95 17.02
CA CYS A 146 10.00 12.69 15.81
C CYS A 146 8.79 12.16 15.04
N ASP A 147 8.03 11.21 15.61
CA ASP A 147 6.86 10.62 14.96
C ASP A 147 5.52 11.23 15.41
N GLY A 148 5.52 12.03 16.49
CA GLY A 148 4.31 12.68 17.02
C GLY A 148 3.27 11.73 17.62
N ALA A 149 3.62 10.45 17.75
CA ALA A 149 2.69 9.36 18.04
C ALA A 149 3.28 8.35 19.07
N SER A 150 4.05 8.79 20.06
CA SER A 150 4.67 7.89 21.06
C SER A 150 5.43 6.68 20.48
N PHE A 151 6.12 6.84 19.35
CA PHE A 151 6.80 5.74 18.65
C PHE A 151 5.86 4.65 18.09
N THR A 152 4.54 4.86 18.17
CA THR A 152 3.52 3.93 17.66
C THR A 152 3.16 4.20 16.20
N GLY A 153 3.56 5.32 15.61
CA GLY A 153 3.21 5.68 14.23
C GLY A 153 3.56 4.59 13.20
N GLU A 154 2.61 4.24 12.34
CA GLU A 154 2.81 3.42 11.15
C GLU A 154 2.31 4.21 9.94
N GLY A 155 3.18 4.45 8.95
CA GLY A 155 2.93 5.38 7.84
C GLY A 155 1.97 4.86 6.76
N TYR A 156 0.96 4.05 7.10
CA TYR A 156 -0.01 3.51 6.15
C TYR A 156 -1.44 3.81 6.62
N ASP A 157 -1.96 4.97 6.18
CA ASP A 157 -3.36 5.34 6.43
C ASP A 157 -4.31 4.49 5.58
N ALA A 158 -3.96 4.27 4.31
CA ALA A 158 -4.77 3.50 3.40
C ALA A 158 -3.97 2.90 2.21
N ALA A 159 -4.53 1.87 1.59
CA ALA A 159 -4.04 1.29 0.34
C ALA A 159 -5.21 0.85 -0.55
N LEU A 160 -5.05 0.99 -1.86
CA LEU A 160 -6.02 0.51 -2.86
C LEU A 160 -5.28 -0.34 -3.89
N LEU A 161 -5.57 -1.63 -3.95
CA LEU A 161 -5.12 -2.48 -5.06
C LEU A 161 -6.04 -2.24 -6.25
N SER A 162 -5.49 -1.77 -7.37
CA SER A 162 -6.27 -1.51 -8.58
C SER A 162 -5.58 -2.05 -9.81
N GLY A 163 -6.37 -2.48 -10.79
CA GLY A 163 -5.88 -2.95 -12.07
C GLY A 163 -7.01 -3.04 -13.10
N CYS A 164 -6.64 -2.99 -14.37
CA CYS A 164 -7.53 -3.28 -15.48
C CYS A 164 -7.25 -4.65 -16.12
N SER A 165 -8.29 -5.33 -16.63
CA SER A 165 -8.16 -6.48 -17.52
C SER A 165 -7.54 -7.65 -16.77
N ALA A 166 -6.43 -8.21 -17.24
CA ALA A 166 -5.63 -9.17 -16.46
C ALA A 166 -5.22 -8.62 -15.08
N GLY A 167 -4.93 -7.31 -14.97
CA GLY A 167 -4.68 -6.65 -13.70
C GLY A 167 -5.93 -6.50 -12.84
N GLY A 168 -7.10 -6.29 -13.44
CA GLY A 168 -8.38 -6.26 -12.72
C GLY A 168 -8.76 -7.64 -12.18
N LEU A 169 -8.52 -8.68 -12.97
CA LEU A 169 -8.60 -10.07 -12.53
C LEU A 169 -7.61 -10.31 -11.37
N ALA A 170 -6.35 -9.89 -11.50
CA ALA A 170 -5.38 -10.01 -10.41
C ALA A 170 -5.84 -9.28 -9.13
N SER A 171 -6.45 -8.10 -9.24
CA SER A 171 -7.05 -7.40 -8.11
C SER A 171 -8.14 -8.23 -7.42
N ILE A 172 -8.96 -8.99 -8.17
CA ILE A 172 -9.97 -9.91 -7.62
C ILE A 172 -9.27 -11.09 -6.91
N LEU A 173 -8.31 -11.73 -7.58
CA LEU A 173 -7.63 -12.93 -7.08
C LEU A 173 -6.82 -12.67 -5.81
N HIS A 174 -6.13 -11.53 -5.75
CA HIS A 174 -5.12 -11.25 -4.72
C HIS A 174 -5.57 -10.20 -3.69
N CYS A 175 -6.85 -9.79 -3.68
CA CYS A 175 -7.32 -8.72 -2.79
C CYS A 175 -7.06 -9.02 -1.31
N ASP A 176 -7.40 -10.24 -0.87
CA ASP A 176 -7.25 -10.65 0.53
C ASP A 176 -5.78 -10.86 0.91
N GLU A 177 -4.96 -11.36 -0.02
CA GLU A 177 -3.50 -11.46 0.16
C GLU A 177 -2.87 -10.08 0.30
N PHE A 178 -3.27 -9.12 -0.55
CA PHE A 178 -2.82 -7.74 -0.47
C PHE A 178 -3.22 -7.09 0.85
N ARG A 179 -4.46 -7.31 1.33
CA ARG A 179 -4.91 -6.85 2.66
C ARG A 179 -4.06 -7.39 3.79
N ALA A 180 -3.59 -8.63 3.69
CA ALA A 180 -2.78 -9.28 4.71
C ALA A 180 -1.35 -8.70 4.83
N LEU A 181 -0.87 -7.97 3.81
CA LEU A 181 0.41 -7.27 3.85
C LEU A 181 0.41 -6.06 4.80
N PHE A 182 -0.76 -5.59 5.21
CA PHE A 182 -0.92 -4.38 6.02
C PHE A 182 -1.47 -4.69 7.43
N PRO A 183 -1.11 -3.85 8.42
CA PRO A 183 -1.72 -3.87 9.76
C PRO A 183 -3.25 -3.78 9.71
N GLN A 184 -3.92 -4.27 10.75
CA GLN A 184 -5.38 -4.21 10.85
C GLN A 184 -5.94 -2.77 10.85
N SER A 185 -5.13 -1.80 11.28
CA SER A 185 -5.46 -0.37 11.29
C SER A 185 -5.43 0.30 9.92
N THR A 186 -4.78 -0.29 8.91
CA THR A 186 -4.70 0.30 7.56
C THR A 186 -6.00 0.05 6.80
N LYS A 187 -6.58 1.11 6.23
CA LYS A 187 -7.74 0.98 5.33
C LYS A 187 -7.27 0.39 4.00
N VAL A 188 -7.49 -0.89 3.77
CA VAL A 188 -7.18 -1.52 2.49
C VAL A 188 -8.47 -1.95 1.79
N LYS A 189 -8.59 -1.59 0.52
CA LYS A 189 -9.69 -1.97 -0.38
C LYS A 189 -9.13 -2.36 -1.75
N CYS A 190 -9.95 -2.94 -2.62
CA CYS A 190 -9.55 -3.29 -3.98
C CYS A 190 -10.54 -2.73 -5.02
N LEU A 191 -10.02 -2.35 -6.19
CA LEU A 191 -10.78 -1.95 -7.37
C LEU A 191 -10.40 -2.88 -8.52
N ALA A 192 -11.36 -3.59 -9.06
CA ALA A 192 -11.18 -4.39 -10.27
C ALA A 192 -11.93 -3.73 -11.42
N ASP A 193 -11.18 -3.23 -12.41
CA ASP A 193 -11.72 -2.68 -13.65
C ASP A 193 -11.61 -3.74 -14.76
N ALA A 194 -12.72 -4.03 -15.44
CA ALA A 194 -12.77 -4.93 -16.59
C ALA A 194 -12.11 -6.32 -16.34
N GLY A 195 -12.15 -6.78 -15.09
CA GLY A 195 -11.50 -8.02 -14.64
C GLY A 195 -12.45 -9.20 -14.50
N LEU A 196 -13.75 -8.98 -14.71
CA LEU A 196 -14.80 -9.98 -14.49
C LEU A 196 -15.02 -10.83 -15.76
N PHE A 197 -14.04 -11.68 -16.09
CA PHE A 197 -14.13 -12.57 -17.24
C PHE A 197 -14.96 -13.82 -16.94
N LEU A 198 -16.21 -13.83 -17.42
CA LEU A 198 -17.09 -14.99 -17.22
C LEU A 198 -16.72 -16.19 -18.10
N ASP A 199 -16.84 -17.37 -17.51
CA ASP A 199 -16.87 -18.63 -18.25
C ASP A 199 -18.27 -18.78 -18.88
N ALA A 200 -18.49 -18.10 -20.01
CA ALA A 200 -19.75 -18.10 -20.75
C ALA A 200 -19.66 -18.99 -21.99
N VAL A 201 -20.84 -19.38 -22.50
CA VAL A 201 -20.94 -20.11 -23.78
C VAL A 201 -20.74 -19.12 -24.94
N ASP A 202 -19.91 -19.49 -25.90
CA ASP A 202 -19.64 -18.70 -27.10
C ASP A 202 -20.71 -18.89 -28.19
N VAL A 203 -20.65 -18.09 -29.25
CA VAL A 203 -21.65 -18.09 -30.34
C VAL A 203 -21.68 -19.40 -31.14
N GLY A 204 -20.65 -20.24 -31.01
CA GLY A 204 -20.58 -21.58 -31.58
C GLY A 204 -21.08 -22.68 -30.63
N GLY A 205 -21.55 -22.33 -29.42
CA GLY A 205 -21.99 -23.27 -28.39
C GLY A 205 -20.85 -23.86 -27.55
N GLY A 206 -19.61 -23.41 -27.75
CA GLY A 206 -18.43 -23.84 -27.01
C GLY A 206 -18.15 -22.97 -25.78
N ARG A 207 -16.99 -23.20 -25.14
CA ARG A 207 -16.46 -22.37 -24.04
C ARG A 207 -15.04 -21.92 -24.36
N SER A 208 -14.92 -21.04 -25.36
CA SER A 208 -13.64 -20.60 -25.90
C SER A 208 -12.66 -20.05 -24.85
N LEU A 209 -13.15 -19.35 -23.81
CA LEU A 209 -12.28 -18.82 -22.75
C LEU A 209 -11.58 -19.91 -21.92
N ARG A 210 -12.21 -21.08 -21.73
CA ARG A 210 -11.54 -22.21 -21.06
C ARG A 210 -10.31 -22.64 -21.84
N SER A 211 -10.44 -22.75 -23.16
CA SER A 211 -9.32 -23.12 -24.04
C SER A 211 -8.21 -22.07 -24.01
N PHE A 212 -8.57 -20.78 -23.93
CA PHE A 212 -7.60 -19.69 -23.76
C PHE A 212 -6.82 -19.83 -22.45
N TYR A 213 -7.50 -20.09 -21.32
CA TYR A 213 -6.84 -20.23 -20.02
C TYR A 213 -6.12 -21.55 -19.79
N GLN A 214 -6.39 -22.62 -20.55
CA GLN A 214 -5.58 -23.86 -20.46
C GLN A 214 -4.09 -23.61 -20.68
N GLY A 215 -3.72 -22.60 -21.49
CA GLY A 215 -2.33 -22.21 -21.71
C GLY A 215 -1.75 -21.29 -20.64
N VAL A 216 -2.54 -20.88 -19.65
CA VAL A 216 -2.18 -19.85 -18.65
C VAL A 216 -2.21 -20.40 -17.22
N VAL A 217 -3.23 -21.21 -16.86
CA VAL A 217 -3.48 -21.72 -15.50
C VAL A 217 -4.28 -23.02 -15.46
N THR A 218 -4.28 -23.71 -14.32
CA THR A 218 -5.18 -24.85 -14.04
C THR A 218 -6.59 -24.34 -13.65
N LEU A 219 -7.59 -24.64 -14.47
CA LEU A 219 -8.82 -23.86 -14.69
C LEU A 219 -9.85 -23.66 -13.56
N HIS A 220 -9.86 -24.47 -12.49
CA HIS A 220 -11.05 -24.49 -11.62
C HIS A 220 -11.21 -23.24 -10.74
N CYS A 221 -10.11 -22.58 -10.35
CA CYS A 221 -10.12 -21.40 -9.47
C CYS A 221 -9.65 -20.12 -10.17
N PHE A 222 -9.81 -20.00 -11.49
CA PHE A 222 -9.35 -18.80 -12.21
C PHE A 222 -10.47 -17.86 -12.63
N PHE A 223 -11.69 -18.38 -12.72
CA PHE A 223 -12.83 -17.58 -13.15
C PHE A 223 -13.40 -16.73 -12.00
N PRO A 224 -13.46 -15.39 -12.15
CA PRO A 224 -13.94 -14.48 -11.11
C PRO A 224 -15.28 -14.83 -10.48
N GLN A 225 -16.25 -15.34 -11.25
CA GLN A 225 -17.57 -15.66 -10.72
C GLN A 225 -17.54 -16.69 -9.57
N ASN A 226 -16.48 -17.51 -9.49
CA ASN A 226 -16.31 -18.49 -8.43
C ASN A 226 -15.59 -17.92 -7.18
N ILE A 227 -14.96 -16.75 -7.30
CA ILE A 227 -14.09 -16.16 -6.27
C ILE A 227 -14.73 -14.95 -5.66
N VAL A 228 -15.32 -14.09 -6.48
CA VAL A 228 -15.92 -12.82 -6.10
C VAL A 228 -16.86 -12.95 -4.88
N PRO A 229 -17.73 -13.99 -4.75
CA PRO A 229 -18.56 -14.16 -3.54
C PRO A 229 -17.79 -14.41 -2.24
N ASN A 230 -16.55 -14.89 -2.32
CA ASN A 230 -15.73 -15.32 -1.18
C ASN A 230 -14.69 -14.28 -0.74
N ILE A 231 -14.55 -13.17 -1.48
CA ILE A 231 -13.60 -12.11 -1.11
C ILE A 231 -14.06 -11.43 0.18
N THR A 232 -13.17 -11.40 1.17
CA THR A 232 -13.48 -10.82 2.50
C THR A 232 -13.14 -9.34 2.59
N THR A 233 -12.14 -8.89 1.85
CA THR A 233 -11.69 -7.49 1.78
C THR A 233 -12.66 -6.67 0.92
N PRO A 234 -13.06 -5.44 1.36
CA PRO A 234 -13.97 -4.61 0.59
C PRO A 234 -13.46 -4.38 -0.84
N THR A 235 -14.25 -4.80 -1.82
CA THR A 235 -13.90 -4.75 -3.24
C THR A 235 -14.94 -3.97 -4.04
N PHE A 236 -14.49 -3.18 -5.02
CA PHE A 236 -15.34 -2.51 -6.00
C PHE A 236 -15.13 -3.14 -7.37
N LEU A 237 -16.23 -3.53 -8.02
CA LEU A 237 -16.22 -4.03 -9.39
C LEU A 237 -16.68 -2.93 -10.35
N LEU A 238 -15.78 -2.48 -11.20
CA LEU A 238 -16.08 -1.66 -12.36
C LEU A 238 -16.02 -2.58 -13.58
N ASN A 239 -17.15 -2.77 -14.26
CA ASN A 239 -17.16 -3.60 -15.46
C ASN A 239 -18.19 -3.09 -16.46
N ALA A 240 -17.83 -3.03 -17.73
CA ALA A 240 -18.81 -2.93 -18.79
C ALA A 240 -19.61 -4.25 -18.85
N ALA A 241 -20.94 -4.17 -18.95
CA ALA A 241 -21.77 -5.35 -19.20
C ALA A 241 -21.46 -6.01 -20.55
N TYR A 242 -20.96 -5.20 -21.49
CA TYR A 242 -20.58 -5.59 -22.85
C TYR A 242 -19.08 -5.37 -23.05
N ASP A 243 -18.27 -6.04 -22.22
CA ASP A 243 -16.81 -5.95 -22.30
C ASP A 243 -16.29 -6.39 -23.68
N VAL A 244 -15.69 -5.45 -24.42
CA VAL A 244 -15.33 -5.69 -25.83
C VAL A 244 -14.23 -6.74 -25.97
N TRP A 245 -13.34 -6.86 -24.99
CA TRP A 245 -12.32 -7.91 -25.01
C TRP A 245 -12.97 -9.27 -24.86
N GLN A 246 -13.91 -9.43 -23.91
CA GLN A 246 -14.61 -10.68 -23.72
C GLN A 246 -15.48 -11.03 -24.94
N ILE A 247 -16.14 -10.05 -25.56
CA ILE A 247 -16.88 -10.27 -26.81
C ILE A 247 -15.95 -10.80 -27.90
N GLN A 248 -14.81 -10.15 -28.14
CA GLN A 248 -13.91 -10.49 -29.24
C GLN A 248 -13.11 -11.78 -29.03
N LYS A 249 -12.72 -12.08 -27.78
CA LYS A 249 -11.79 -13.18 -27.45
C LYS A 249 -12.48 -14.42 -26.90
N SER A 250 -13.65 -14.26 -26.27
CA SER A 250 -14.40 -15.36 -25.64
C SER A 250 -15.71 -15.65 -26.35
N LEU A 251 -16.58 -14.65 -26.51
CA LEU A 251 -17.96 -14.89 -26.98
C LEU A 251 -18.05 -15.10 -28.49
N ALA A 252 -17.32 -14.32 -29.28
CA ALA A 252 -17.32 -14.38 -30.74
C ALA A 252 -15.91 -14.42 -31.37
N PRO A 253 -15.00 -15.31 -30.92
CA PRO A 253 -13.72 -15.50 -31.59
C PRO A 253 -13.93 -16.10 -32.98
N ASP A 254 -12.97 -15.88 -33.90
CA ASP A 254 -13.08 -16.36 -35.29
C ASP A 254 -13.31 -17.88 -35.39
N LYS A 255 -12.79 -18.66 -34.44
CA LYS A 255 -13.01 -20.11 -34.36
C LYS A 255 -14.46 -20.50 -34.05
N ALA A 256 -15.18 -19.70 -33.28
CA ALA A 256 -16.58 -19.93 -32.93
C ALA A 256 -17.54 -19.34 -33.97
N ASP A 257 -17.05 -18.46 -34.85
CA ASP A 257 -17.81 -17.80 -35.92
C ASP A 257 -17.16 -18.02 -37.31
N PRO A 258 -17.08 -19.28 -37.80
CA PRO A 258 -16.40 -19.59 -39.06
C PRO A 258 -17.06 -18.94 -40.29
N ALA A 259 -18.36 -18.64 -40.20
CA ALA A 259 -19.11 -17.96 -41.25
C ALA A 259 -18.97 -16.42 -41.21
N GLY A 260 -18.34 -15.86 -40.17
CA GLY A 260 -18.10 -14.42 -40.04
C GLY A 260 -19.33 -13.57 -39.72
N TYR A 261 -20.39 -14.17 -39.17
CA TYR A 261 -21.65 -13.52 -38.84
C TYR A 261 -21.47 -12.41 -37.79
N TRP A 262 -20.53 -12.59 -36.87
CA TRP A 262 -20.20 -11.66 -35.78
C TRP A 262 -19.06 -10.70 -36.10
N LYS A 263 -18.38 -10.87 -37.25
CA LYS A 263 -17.18 -10.11 -37.60
C LYS A 263 -17.39 -8.59 -37.54
N ALA A 264 -18.52 -8.08 -38.02
CA ALA A 264 -18.81 -6.64 -37.95
C ALA A 264 -19.24 -6.21 -36.54
N CYS A 265 -20.15 -6.97 -35.92
CA CYS A 265 -20.74 -6.66 -34.61
C CYS A 265 -19.70 -6.60 -33.48
N LYS A 266 -18.75 -7.55 -33.41
CA LYS A 266 -17.77 -7.64 -32.31
C LYS A 266 -16.74 -6.50 -32.26
N PHE A 267 -16.56 -5.79 -33.36
CA PHE A 267 -15.69 -4.61 -33.44
C PHE A 267 -16.48 -3.30 -33.58
N ASN A 268 -17.78 -3.37 -33.84
CA ASN A 268 -18.65 -2.21 -33.93
C ASN A 268 -20.07 -2.60 -33.53
N HIS A 269 -20.45 -2.23 -32.32
CA HIS A 269 -21.75 -2.55 -31.76
C HIS A 269 -22.93 -2.01 -32.60
N SER A 270 -22.75 -0.90 -33.33
CA SER A 270 -23.77 -0.34 -34.22
C SER A 270 -24.02 -1.20 -35.47
N LYS A 271 -23.19 -2.23 -35.70
CA LYS A 271 -23.36 -3.22 -36.77
C LYS A 271 -24.01 -4.52 -36.27
N CYS A 272 -24.36 -4.62 -35.00
CA CYS A 272 -25.06 -5.78 -34.46
C CYS A 272 -26.53 -5.77 -34.87
N ASP A 273 -27.03 -6.92 -35.31
CA ASP A 273 -28.47 -7.13 -35.49
C ASP A 273 -29.18 -7.39 -34.14
N SER A 274 -30.51 -7.46 -34.17
CA SER A 274 -31.31 -7.67 -32.95
C SER A 274 -31.02 -8.99 -32.25
N LYS A 275 -30.66 -10.06 -32.97
CA LYS A 275 -30.33 -11.37 -32.39
C LYS A 275 -28.96 -11.33 -31.72
N GLN A 276 -28.00 -10.64 -32.31
CA GLN A 276 -26.67 -10.42 -31.73
C GLN A 276 -26.76 -9.61 -30.44
N ILE A 277 -27.55 -8.53 -30.44
CA ILE A 277 -27.81 -7.75 -29.22
C ILE A 277 -28.51 -8.61 -28.16
N GLN A 278 -29.50 -9.43 -28.54
CA GLN A 278 -30.19 -10.33 -27.60
C GLN A 278 -29.22 -11.33 -26.95
N PHE A 279 -28.29 -11.90 -27.73
CA PHE A 279 -27.24 -12.78 -27.19
C PHE A 279 -26.36 -12.05 -26.17
N LEU A 280 -25.90 -10.83 -26.50
CA LEU A 280 -25.09 -10.02 -25.60
C LEU A 280 -25.85 -9.61 -24.32
N GLN A 281 -27.15 -9.34 -24.42
CA GLN A 281 -28.00 -9.10 -23.25
C GLN A 281 -28.17 -10.35 -22.39
N GLY A 282 -28.20 -11.54 -23.01
CA GLY A 282 -28.14 -12.82 -22.29
C GLY A 282 -26.86 -12.96 -21.48
N PHE A 283 -25.71 -12.64 -22.09
CA PHE A 283 -24.42 -12.61 -21.41
C PHE A 283 -24.40 -11.62 -20.23
N ARG A 284 -24.93 -10.40 -20.41
CA ARG A 284 -25.11 -9.43 -19.31
C ARG A 284 -25.89 -10.03 -18.15
N ASN A 285 -26.98 -10.74 -18.43
CA ASN A 285 -27.79 -11.34 -17.36
C ASN A 285 -27.04 -12.45 -16.62
N GLU A 286 -26.22 -13.24 -17.31
CA GLU A 286 -25.33 -14.23 -16.69
C GLU A 286 -24.32 -13.54 -15.74
N MET A 287 -23.72 -12.44 -16.18
CA MET A 287 -22.83 -11.61 -15.35
C MET A 287 -23.54 -11.10 -14.09
N LEU A 288 -24.74 -10.53 -14.23
CA LEU A 288 -25.48 -10.00 -13.08
C LEU A 288 -25.89 -11.10 -12.10
N ASN A 289 -26.24 -12.29 -12.59
CA ASN A 289 -26.54 -13.44 -11.74
C ASN A 289 -25.31 -13.89 -10.94
N ALA A 290 -24.14 -13.93 -11.56
CA ALA A 290 -22.88 -14.24 -10.88
C ALA A 290 -22.53 -13.23 -9.77
N LEU A 291 -23.01 -11.99 -9.87
CA LEU A 291 -22.76 -10.92 -8.90
C LEU A 291 -23.78 -10.85 -7.75
N GLN A 292 -24.83 -11.68 -7.72
CA GLN A 292 -25.86 -11.61 -6.67
C GLN A 292 -25.27 -11.81 -5.26
N GLY A 293 -24.45 -12.84 -5.07
CA GLY A 293 -23.78 -13.09 -3.78
C GLY A 293 -22.88 -11.94 -3.35
N PHE A 294 -22.07 -11.43 -4.27
CA PHE A 294 -21.17 -10.30 -4.03
C PHE A 294 -21.89 -9.00 -3.68
N SER A 295 -22.97 -8.71 -4.39
CA SER A 295 -23.73 -7.48 -4.24
C SER A 295 -24.48 -7.40 -2.91
N SER A 296 -24.80 -8.55 -2.29
CA SER A 296 -25.43 -8.63 -0.96
C SER A 296 -24.57 -8.01 0.16
N SER A 297 -23.24 -8.03 0.03
CA SER A 297 -22.34 -7.43 1.00
C SER A 297 -22.40 -5.90 0.94
N SER A 298 -22.68 -5.27 2.08
CA SER A 298 -22.72 -3.80 2.21
C SER A 298 -21.34 -3.14 2.09
N LYS A 299 -20.26 -3.91 2.24
CA LYS A 299 -18.87 -3.43 2.14
C LYS A 299 -18.41 -3.31 0.68
N ASN A 300 -19.00 -4.09 -0.22
CA ASN A 300 -18.59 -4.15 -1.61
C ASN A 300 -19.25 -3.04 -2.43
N GLY A 301 -18.61 -2.63 -3.51
CA GLY A 301 -19.14 -1.67 -4.46
C GLY A 301 -19.25 -2.25 -5.87
N LEU A 302 -20.13 -1.69 -6.69
CA LEU A 302 -20.28 -2.09 -8.09
C LEU A 302 -20.77 -0.95 -8.96
N PHE A 303 -20.20 -0.88 -10.16
CA PHE A 303 -20.61 0.01 -11.25
C PHE A 303 -20.58 -0.80 -12.55
N ILE A 304 -21.75 -1.32 -12.94
CA ILE A 304 -21.93 -2.13 -14.14
C ILE A 304 -22.70 -1.31 -15.17
N ASN A 305 -22.00 -0.68 -16.12
CA ASN A 305 -22.61 0.14 -17.17
C ASN A 305 -22.87 -0.67 -18.44
N SER A 306 -23.76 -0.17 -19.29
CA SER A 306 -24.11 -0.83 -20.55
C SER A 306 -23.31 -0.37 -21.76
N CYS A 307 -22.09 0.11 -21.53
CA CYS A 307 -21.21 0.52 -22.60
C CYS A 307 -20.47 -0.68 -23.20
N PHE A 308 -20.21 -0.61 -24.50
CA PHE A 308 -19.18 -1.41 -25.15
C PHE A 308 -17.81 -0.81 -24.86
N ALA A 309 -17.11 -1.30 -23.83
CA ALA A 309 -15.83 -0.76 -23.41
C ALA A 309 -14.96 -1.81 -22.71
N HIS A 310 -13.66 -1.52 -22.59
CA HIS A 310 -12.70 -2.26 -21.78
C HIS A 310 -11.73 -1.26 -21.14
N CYS A 311 -11.33 -1.47 -19.88
CA CYS A 311 -10.46 -0.54 -19.11
C CYS A 311 -10.98 0.88 -18.92
N GLN A 312 -12.09 1.04 -18.20
CA GLN A 312 -12.74 2.35 -18.04
C GLN A 312 -12.06 3.25 -17.00
N SER A 313 -11.29 2.72 -16.04
CA SER A 313 -10.68 3.55 -14.98
C SER A 313 -9.39 4.26 -15.39
N PHE A 314 -8.74 3.83 -16.47
CA PHE A 314 -7.45 4.39 -16.92
C PHE A 314 -7.58 5.40 -18.08
N ASN A 315 -8.79 5.60 -18.60
CA ASN A 315 -9.07 6.64 -19.57
C ASN A 315 -9.88 7.75 -18.89
N GLN A 316 -9.36 8.99 -18.97
CA GLN A 316 -10.01 10.15 -18.35
C GLN A 316 -11.42 10.37 -18.89
N ASP A 317 -11.65 10.13 -20.18
CA ASP A 317 -12.95 10.33 -20.83
C ASP A 317 -14.03 9.42 -20.25
N THR A 318 -13.67 8.20 -19.86
CA THR A 318 -14.59 7.27 -19.18
C THR A 318 -14.58 7.42 -17.67
N TRP A 319 -13.47 7.82 -17.05
CA TRP A 319 -13.33 7.87 -15.60
C TRP A 319 -14.05 9.07 -14.98
N TYR A 320 -13.74 10.29 -15.43
CA TYR A 320 -14.25 11.53 -14.83
C TYR A 320 -14.45 12.68 -15.82
N GLY A 321 -14.18 12.48 -17.11
CA GLY A 321 -14.39 13.47 -18.16
C GLY A 321 -15.85 13.87 -18.32
N ASP A 322 -16.11 14.90 -19.11
CA ASP A 322 -17.47 15.44 -19.29
C ASP A 322 -18.43 14.46 -19.95
N TYR A 323 -17.89 13.54 -20.74
CA TYR A 323 -18.60 12.47 -21.41
C TYR A 323 -18.42 11.10 -20.73
N SER A 324 -18.00 11.08 -19.46
CA SER A 324 -17.93 9.85 -18.67
C SER A 324 -19.32 9.19 -18.61
N PRO A 325 -19.41 7.86 -18.79
CA PRO A 325 -20.63 7.12 -18.54
C PRO A 325 -21.16 7.41 -17.13
N THR A 326 -22.48 7.50 -17.00
CA THR A 326 -23.13 7.76 -15.72
C THR A 326 -24.30 6.82 -15.47
N ILE A 327 -24.39 6.30 -14.24
CA ILE A 327 -25.57 5.59 -13.76
C ILE A 327 -26.18 6.44 -12.65
N GLY A 328 -27.47 6.77 -12.77
CA GLY A 328 -28.13 7.64 -11.80
C GLY A 328 -27.47 9.02 -11.65
N LYS A 329 -26.93 9.56 -12.75
CA LYS A 329 -26.17 10.84 -12.81
C LYS A 329 -24.84 10.84 -12.06
N LYS A 330 -24.33 9.68 -11.62
CA LYS A 330 -22.98 9.55 -11.04
C LYS A 330 -22.00 9.01 -12.07
N ARG A 331 -20.87 9.71 -12.23
CA ARG A 331 -19.71 9.25 -13.01
C ARG A 331 -19.02 8.08 -12.31
N ILE A 332 -18.16 7.36 -13.04
CA ILE A 332 -17.39 6.23 -12.51
C ILE A 332 -16.53 6.68 -11.32
N ALA A 333 -15.71 7.73 -11.49
CA ALA A 333 -14.82 8.21 -10.44
C ALA A 333 -15.56 8.64 -9.16
N THR A 334 -16.71 9.28 -9.30
CA THR A 334 -17.55 9.69 -8.17
C THR A 334 -18.06 8.47 -7.41
N SER A 335 -18.54 7.45 -8.12
CA SER A 335 -19.03 6.21 -7.50
C SER A 335 -17.90 5.47 -6.78
N VAL A 336 -16.74 5.27 -7.42
CA VAL A 336 -15.60 4.62 -6.74
C VAL A 336 -15.15 5.42 -5.52
N GLY A 337 -15.04 6.75 -5.65
CA GLY A 337 -14.64 7.63 -4.55
C GLY A 337 -15.65 7.64 -3.40
N ASP A 338 -16.94 7.68 -3.68
CA ASP A 338 -17.99 7.65 -2.66
C ASP A 338 -17.96 6.32 -1.90
N TRP A 339 -17.79 5.20 -2.58
CA TRP A 339 -17.62 3.90 -1.93
C TRP A 339 -16.32 3.80 -1.13
N TYR A 340 -15.19 4.22 -1.69
CA TYR A 340 -13.88 4.07 -1.05
C TYR A 340 -13.82 4.88 0.25
N PHE A 341 -14.30 6.11 0.20
CA PHE A 341 -14.38 7.01 1.36
C PHE A 341 -15.64 6.83 2.21
N GLU A 342 -16.49 5.84 1.90
CA GLU A 342 -17.70 5.50 2.67
C GLU A 342 -18.71 6.66 2.75
N ARG A 343 -18.76 7.50 1.72
CA ARG A 343 -19.76 8.57 1.57
C ARG A 343 -21.13 8.03 1.20
N SER A 344 -21.19 6.93 0.44
CA SER A 344 -22.44 6.20 0.15
C SER A 344 -22.19 4.74 -0.24
N LYS A 345 -23.25 3.93 -0.19
CA LYS A 345 -23.23 2.54 -0.69
C LYS A 345 -23.46 2.58 -2.20
N GLU A 346 -22.49 2.09 -2.96
CA GLU A 346 -22.51 2.16 -4.41
C GLU A 346 -22.78 0.80 -5.02
N LYS A 347 -24.01 0.63 -5.52
CA LYS A 347 -24.50 -0.59 -6.16
C LYS A 347 -25.16 -0.24 -7.50
N ALA A 348 -24.39 0.40 -8.38
CA ALA A 348 -24.88 0.90 -9.65
C ALA A 348 -24.86 -0.20 -10.71
N ILE A 349 -26.04 -0.57 -11.20
CA ILE A 349 -26.23 -1.46 -12.35
C ILE A 349 -27.14 -0.74 -13.33
N ASP A 350 -26.66 -0.59 -14.55
CA ASP A 350 -27.35 0.13 -15.60
C ASP A 350 -28.43 -0.73 -16.28
N CYS A 351 -29.35 -0.12 -17.02
CA CYS A 351 -30.32 -0.85 -17.87
C CYS A 351 -29.63 -1.50 -19.07
N ALA A 352 -30.25 -2.45 -19.77
CA ALA A 352 -29.62 -3.11 -20.93
C ALA A 352 -29.48 -2.15 -22.14
N TYR A 353 -28.40 -2.28 -22.92
CA TYR A 353 -28.22 -1.53 -24.18
C TYR A 353 -29.46 -1.63 -25.08
N PRO A 354 -29.90 -0.54 -25.74
CA PRO A 354 -29.24 0.75 -25.94
C PRO A 354 -29.70 1.89 -25.02
N CYS A 355 -30.15 1.60 -23.80
CA CYS A 355 -30.82 2.62 -22.98
C CYS A 355 -29.91 3.77 -22.49
N ASP A 356 -28.61 3.52 -22.29
CA ASP A 356 -27.68 4.51 -21.72
C ASP A 356 -27.02 5.34 -22.82
N ASN A 357 -27.53 6.57 -22.98
CA ASN A 357 -27.02 7.55 -23.93
C ASN A 357 -25.78 8.30 -23.42
N THR A 358 -25.30 8.01 -22.20
CA THR A 358 -24.08 8.59 -21.65
C THR A 358 -22.84 7.75 -21.92
N CYS A 359 -23.03 6.57 -22.53
CA CYS A 359 -21.94 5.66 -22.82
C CYS A 359 -20.89 6.24 -23.76
N HIS A 360 -19.64 6.15 -23.32
CA HIS A 360 -18.46 6.36 -24.14
C HIS A 360 -17.89 4.99 -24.52
N HIS A 361 -18.15 4.56 -25.75
CA HIS A 361 -17.75 3.24 -26.25
C HIS A 361 -16.24 3.21 -26.59
N LEU A 362 -15.53 2.23 -26.05
CA LEU A 362 -14.11 1.96 -26.32
C LEU A 362 -14.05 0.63 -27.09
N LEU A 363 -14.17 0.68 -28.42
CA LEU A 363 -14.26 -0.51 -29.29
C LEU A 363 -12.90 -1.10 -29.69
#